data_AF-A0A1C6HKY3-F1
#
_entry.id   AF-A0A1C6HKY3-F1
#
_cell.length_a   1.000
_cell.length_b   1.000
_cell.length_c   1.000
_cell.angle_alpha   90.00
_cell.angle_beta   90.00
_cell.angle_gamma   90.00
#
_symmetry.space_group_name_H-M   'P 1'
#
loop_
_entity.id
_entity.type
_entity.pdbx_description
1 polymer ?
#
loop_
_entity_poly.entity_id
_entity_poly.type
_entity_poly.pdbx_seq_one_letter_code
_entity_poly.pdbx_strand_id
1 'polypeptide(L)'
;MKTVTIYTDGACSGNPGPGGWGAILMYGTFKKELSGGEGHTTNNRMELTGVITALEALKEPCVVELYSDSKYVIDALQKGWAKSWKAKGWIKADKKPALNPDLWERLLSLCERHTVNLHWVKGHASNPYNNRCDELAVAESRKYK
;
A
#
# COMPACT_ATOMS: atom_id res chain seq x y z
N MET A 1 -3.98 -4.41 22.49
CA MET A 1 -3.41 -3.80 21.26
C MET A 1 -4.56 -3.12 20.52
N LYS A 2 -4.37 -1.89 20.01
CA LYS A 2 -5.45 -1.18 19.30
C LYS A 2 -5.69 -1.81 17.93
N THR A 3 -6.94 -1.84 17.48
CA THR A 3 -7.31 -2.27 16.12
C THR A 3 -7.59 -1.05 15.27
N VAL A 4 -6.87 -0.90 14.16
CA VAL A 4 -7.04 0.20 13.21
C VAL A 4 -7.43 -0.38 11.85
N THR A 5 -8.49 0.15 11.25
CA THR A 5 -8.86 -0.21 9.88
C THR A 5 -8.18 0.75 8.93
N ILE A 6 -7.52 0.21 7.91
CA ILE A 6 -6.79 0.98 6.91
C ILE A 6 -7.31 0.62 5.52
N TYR A 7 -7.66 1.63 4.73
CA TYR A 7 -7.94 1.49 3.30
C TYR A 7 -6.82 2.18 2.52
N THR A 8 -6.41 1.60 1.40
CA THR A 8 -5.34 2.15 0.55
C THR A 8 -5.61 1.91 -0.92
N ASP A 9 -5.12 2.83 -1.73
CA ASP A 9 -5.12 2.74 -3.20
C ASP A 9 -3.93 3.52 -3.79
N GLY A 10 -3.54 3.19 -5.02
CA GLY A 10 -2.50 3.83 -5.78
C GLY A 10 -2.85 3.92 -7.28
N ALA A 11 -2.64 5.09 -7.86
CA ALA A 11 -2.94 5.38 -9.25
C ALA A 11 -1.72 5.96 -9.96
N CYS A 12 -1.52 5.58 -11.23
CA CYS A 12 -0.48 6.16 -12.07
C CYS A 12 -0.98 6.41 -13.50
N SER A 13 -0.72 7.61 -14.03
CA SER A 13 -1.07 8.01 -15.39
C SER A 13 0.10 7.77 -16.33
N GLY A 14 0.22 6.54 -16.83
CA GLY A 14 1.43 6.03 -17.51
C GLY A 14 2.23 5.15 -16.55
N ASN A 15 2.99 4.19 -17.07
CA ASN A 15 3.70 3.22 -16.23
C ASN A 15 5.11 2.91 -16.76
N PRO A 16 6.11 3.80 -16.52
CA PRO A 16 6.10 4.88 -15.54
C PRO A 16 5.42 6.19 -15.99
N GLY A 17 5.03 7.04 -15.03
CA GLY A 17 4.40 8.35 -15.25
C GLY A 17 4.07 9.08 -13.94
N PRO A 18 3.34 10.21 -14.00
CA PRO A 18 2.77 10.88 -12.84
C PRO A 18 1.86 9.96 -12.04
N GLY A 19 2.12 9.78 -10.75
CA GLY A 19 1.36 8.89 -9.88
C GLY A 19 1.03 9.49 -8.52
N GLY A 20 0.03 8.93 -7.87
CA GLY A 20 -0.41 9.31 -6.54
C GLY A 20 -0.93 8.11 -5.76
N TRP A 21 -1.00 8.26 -4.44
CA TRP A 21 -1.51 7.26 -3.52
C TRP A 21 -2.45 7.91 -2.52
N GLY A 22 -3.40 7.11 -2.02
CA GLY A 22 -4.37 7.52 -1.01
C GLY A 22 -4.46 6.47 0.09
N ALA A 23 -4.64 6.92 1.33
CA ALA A 23 -4.88 6.07 2.47
C ALA A 23 -5.90 6.68 3.45
N ILE A 24 -6.73 5.84 4.04
CA ILE A 24 -7.67 6.23 5.10
C ILE A 24 -7.44 5.33 6.31
N LEU A 25 -7.19 5.94 7.47
CA LEU A 25 -7.04 5.25 8.75
C LEU A 25 -8.26 5.54 9.62
N MET A 26 -8.82 4.50 10.24
CA MET A 26 -9.98 4.60 11.12
C MET A 26 -9.75 3.88 12.44
N TYR A 27 -10.07 4.57 13.54
CA TYR A 27 -10.00 4.05 14.90
C TYR A 27 -11.14 4.63 15.75
N GLY A 28 -12.10 3.78 16.14
CA GLY A 28 -13.32 4.25 16.81
C GLY A 28 -14.08 5.24 15.93
N THR A 29 -14.30 6.46 16.43
CA THR A 29 -14.93 7.56 15.68
C THR A 29 -13.92 8.41 14.89
N PHE A 30 -12.63 8.19 15.08
CA PHE A 30 -11.60 8.99 14.42
C PHE A 30 -11.32 8.44 13.02
N LYS A 31 -11.30 9.35 12.04
CA LYS A 31 -10.91 9.09 10.66
C LYS A 31 -9.80 10.07 10.26
N LYS A 32 -8.77 9.56 9.58
CA LYS A 32 -7.69 10.35 9.01
C LYS A 32 -7.45 9.95 7.56
N GLU A 33 -7.45 10.93 6.65
CA GLU A 33 -7.07 10.73 5.25
C GLU A 33 -5.60 11.19 5.07
N LEU A 34 -4.85 10.42 4.30
CA LEU A 34 -3.47 10.70 3.88
C LEU A 34 -3.38 10.52 2.38
N SER A 35 -2.56 11.33 1.72
CA SER A 35 -2.30 11.19 0.29
C SER A 35 -0.99 11.88 -0.08
N GLY A 36 -0.41 11.47 -1.20
CA GLY A 36 0.75 12.09 -1.81
C GLY A 36 0.95 11.57 -3.22
N GLY A 37 1.94 12.11 -3.93
CA GLY A 37 2.26 11.66 -5.29
C GLY A 37 3.67 12.02 -5.72
N GLU A 38 4.06 11.47 -6.86
CA GLU A 38 5.38 11.63 -7.47
C GLU A 38 5.23 11.81 -9.00
N GLY A 39 6.03 12.69 -9.59
CA GLY A 39 5.94 12.99 -11.04
C GLY A 39 6.45 11.88 -11.96
N HIS A 40 7.27 10.95 -11.46
CA HIS A 40 7.78 9.82 -12.24
C HIS A 40 7.86 8.54 -11.40
N THR A 41 6.79 7.75 -11.42
CA THR A 41 6.64 6.53 -10.62
C THR A 41 5.83 5.47 -11.39
N THR A 42 5.47 4.37 -10.72
CA THR A 42 4.64 3.28 -11.29
C THR A 42 3.43 3.02 -10.40
N ASN A 43 2.41 2.34 -10.93
CA ASN A 43 1.22 1.99 -10.15
C ASN A 43 1.59 1.19 -8.88
N ASN A 44 2.39 0.14 -9.04
CA ASN A 44 2.80 -0.73 -7.94
C ASN A 44 3.61 0.02 -6.86
N ARG A 45 4.41 1.03 -7.24
CA ARG A 45 5.11 1.87 -6.26
C ARG A 45 4.12 2.71 -5.46
N MET A 46 3.12 3.30 -6.11
CA MET A 46 2.09 4.09 -5.42
C MET A 46 1.22 3.23 -4.49
N GLU A 47 0.81 2.05 -4.95
CA GLU A 47 0.10 1.08 -4.10
C GLU A 47 0.90 0.71 -2.85
N LEU A 48 2.21 0.41 -3.01
CA LEU A 48 3.11 0.12 -1.88
C LEU A 48 3.27 1.31 -0.95
N THR A 49 3.51 2.50 -1.50
CA THR A 49 3.69 3.74 -0.71
C THR A 49 2.45 4.05 0.11
N GLY A 50 1.25 3.88 -0.44
CA GLY A 50 -0.01 4.07 0.30
C GLY A 50 -0.08 3.20 1.57
N VAL A 51 0.26 1.91 1.46
CA VAL A 51 0.32 1.00 2.61
C VAL A 51 1.42 1.39 3.61
N ILE A 52 2.62 1.67 3.12
CA ILE A 52 3.77 2.02 3.94
C ILE A 52 3.46 3.27 4.77
N THR A 53 3.01 4.35 4.13
CA THR A 53 2.73 5.61 4.83
C THR A 53 1.57 5.49 5.80
N ALA A 54 0.56 4.66 5.51
CA ALA A 54 -0.51 4.38 6.45
C ALA A 54 -0.01 3.65 7.71
N LEU A 55 0.86 2.64 7.55
CA LEU A 55 1.44 1.93 8.69
C LEU A 55 2.42 2.82 9.48
N GLU A 56 3.24 3.63 8.81
CA GLU A 56 4.18 4.57 9.45
C GLU A 56 3.46 5.63 10.30
N ALA A 57 2.22 5.98 9.96
CA ALA A 57 1.42 6.93 10.75
C ALA A 57 0.97 6.37 12.11
N LEU A 58 1.09 5.06 12.33
CA LEU A 58 0.76 4.41 13.60
C LEU A 58 1.90 4.61 14.61
N LYS A 59 1.58 5.25 15.73
CA LYS A 59 2.58 5.64 16.75
C LYS A 59 3.04 4.47 17.63
N GLU A 60 2.26 3.39 17.68
CA GLU A 60 2.49 2.22 18.53
C GLU A 60 2.09 0.93 17.79
N PRO A 61 2.54 -0.25 18.24
CA PRO A 61 2.09 -1.53 17.68
C PRO A 61 0.56 -1.68 17.71
N CYS A 62 -0.01 -2.10 16.57
CA CYS A 62 -1.45 -2.20 16.36
C CYS A 62 -1.79 -3.52 15.66
N VAL A 63 -3.03 -3.97 15.83
CA VAL A 63 -3.69 -4.88 14.90
C VAL A 63 -4.26 -4.02 13.78
N VAL A 64 -3.96 -4.35 12.53
CA VAL A 64 -4.35 -3.57 11.38
C VAL A 64 -5.22 -4.42 10.47
N GLU A 65 -6.44 -3.97 10.20
CA GLU A 65 -7.28 -4.53 9.14
C GLU A 65 -7.00 -3.74 7.86
N LEU A 66 -6.11 -4.23 7.01
CA LEU A 66 -5.65 -3.57 5.79
C LEU A 66 -6.49 -4.01 4.59
N TYR A 67 -7.22 -3.06 4.01
CA TYR A 67 -7.99 -3.21 2.79
C TYR A 67 -7.28 -2.51 1.62
N SER A 68 -7.06 -3.26 0.55
CA SER A 68 -6.48 -2.76 -0.70
C SER A 68 -6.99 -3.58 -1.88
N ASP A 69 -7.16 -2.95 -3.03
CA ASP A 69 -7.46 -3.64 -4.28
C ASP A 69 -6.21 -4.07 -5.06
N SER A 70 -5.03 -3.64 -4.62
CA SER A 70 -3.74 -4.10 -5.13
C SER A 70 -3.55 -5.59 -4.85
N LYS A 71 -3.81 -6.41 -5.88
CA LYS A 71 -3.41 -7.83 -5.84
C LYS A 71 -1.92 -7.98 -5.67
N TYR A 72 -1.12 -7.07 -6.23
CA TYR A 72 0.33 -7.12 -6.10
C TYR A 72 0.78 -7.06 -4.64
N VAL A 73 0.25 -6.09 -3.87
CA VAL A 73 0.59 -5.93 -2.46
C VAL A 73 0.01 -7.07 -1.62
N ILE A 74 -1.29 -7.36 -1.78
CA ILE A 74 -1.97 -8.37 -0.97
C ILE A 74 -1.38 -9.76 -1.20
N ASP A 75 -1.22 -10.20 -2.45
CA ASP A 75 -0.66 -11.53 -2.72
C ASP A 75 0.79 -11.65 -2.25
N ALA A 76 1.63 -10.63 -2.48
CA ALA A 76 3.04 -10.71 -2.11
C ALA A 76 3.26 -10.79 -0.59
N LEU A 77 2.39 -10.15 0.21
CA LEU A 77 2.38 -10.30 1.67
C LEU A 77 1.76 -11.63 2.10
N GLN A 78 0.54 -11.92 1.63
CA GLN A 78 -0.25 -13.08 2.06
C GLN A 78 0.41 -14.42 1.70
N LYS A 79 0.96 -14.52 0.48
CA LYS A 79 1.65 -15.72 -0.02
C LYS A 79 3.13 -15.77 0.40
N GLY A 80 3.60 -14.77 1.15
CA GLY A 80 4.98 -14.70 1.64
C GLY A 80 6.05 -14.48 0.56
N TRP A 81 5.68 -14.00 -0.63
CA TRP A 81 6.63 -13.77 -1.72
C TRP A 81 7.65 -12.71 -1.35
N ALA A 82 7.21 -11.58 -0.77
CA ALA A 82 8.11 -10.50 -0.38
C ALA A 82 9.16 -10.97 0.65
N LYS A 83 8.74 -11.78 1.62
CA LYS A 83 9.65 -12.42 2.60
C LYS A 83 10.63 -13.36 1.92
N SER A 84 10.17 -14.17 0.96
CA SER A 84 11.03 -15.08 0.19
C SER A 84 12.05 -14.31 -0.66
N TRP A 85 11.64 -13.21 -1.29
CA TRP A 85 12.54 -12.35 -2.06
C TRP A 85 13.61 -11.75 -1.15
N LYS A 86 13.24 -11.16 0.00
CA LYS A 86 14.19 -10.61 0.99
C LYS A 86 15.22 -11.66 1.43
N ALA A 87 14.79 -12.86 1.78
CA ALA A 87 15.67 -13.96 2.18
C ALA A 87 16.64 -14.42 1.08
N LYS A 88 16.31 -14.16 -0.19
CA LYS A 88 17.12 -14.51 -1.37
C LYS A 88 17.85 -13.31 -1.97
N GLY A 89 18.06 -12.24 -1.19
CA GLY A 89 18.75 -11.03 -1.67
C GLY A 89 17.99 -10.30 -2.77
N TRP A 90 16.65 -10.25 -2.66
CA TRP A 90 15.73 -9.66 -3.63
C TRP A 90 15.73 -10.32 -5.01
N ILE A 91 15.87 -11.64 -5.03
CA ILE A 91 15.79 -12.46 -6.25
C ILE A 91 14.54 -13.35 -6.21
N LYS A 92 13.78 -13.33 -7.29
CA LYS A 92 12.58 -14.16 -7.47
C LYS A 92 12.94 -15.62 -7.83
N ALA A 93 11.96 -16.51 -7.81
CA ALA A 93 12.15 -17.92 -8.16
C ALA A 93 12.64 -18.14 -9.61
N ASP A 94 12.28 -17.23 -10.53
CA ASP A 94 12.73 -17.23 -11.93
C ASP A 94 14.13 -16.63 -12.12
N LYS A 95 14.89 -16.44 -11.04
CA LYS A 95 16.23 -15.80 -10.98
C LYS A 95 16.28 -14.34 -11.43
N LYS A 96 15.13 -13.70 -11.66
CA LYS A 96 15.07 -12.27 -11.96
C LYS A 96 15.04 -11.45 -10.67
N PRO A 97 15.54 -10.19 -10.69
CA PRO A 97 15.38 -9.28 -9.57
C PRO A 97 13.89 -9.09 -9.22
N ALA A 98 13.60 -9.03 -7.92
CA ALA A 98 12.30 -8.57 -7.43
C ALA A 98 12.15 -7.07 -7.72
N LEU A 99 10.92 -6.65 -8.02
CA LEU A 99 10.62 -5.23 -8.23
C LEU A 99 10.43 -4.53 -6.88
N ASN A 100 10.80 -3.26 -6.81
CA ASN A 100 10.61 -2.37 -5.65
C ASN A 100 11.19 -2.91 -4.32
N PRO A 101 12.43 -3.46 -4.29
CA PRO A 101 13.02 -4.00 -3.07
C PRO A 101 13.14 -2.94 -1.96
N ASP A 102 13.36 -1.69 -2.33
CA ASP A 102 13.42 -0.52 -1.46
C ASP A 102 12.11 -0.32 -0.66
N LEU A 103 10.96 -0.46 -1.31
CA LEU A 103 9.66 -0.31 -0.67
C LEU A 103 9.25 -1.58 0.10
N TRP A 104 9.55 -2.76 -0.45
CA TRP A 104 9.27 -4.02 0.22
C TRP A 104 10.05 -4.17 1.52
N GLU A 105 11.31 -3.74 1.56
CA GLU A 105 12.10 -3.77 2.79
C GLU A 105 11.42 -2.99 3.91
N ARG A 106 11.02 -1.74 3.62
CA ARG A 106 10.29 -0.87 4.56
C ARG A 106 8.96 -1.49 4.99
N LEU A 107 8.16 -1.97 4.05
CA LEU A 107 6.86 -2.57 4.33
C LEU A 107 6.98 -3.82 5.22
N LEU A 108 7.96 -4.70 4.95
CA LEU A 108 8.17 -5.89 5.77
C LEU A 108 8.56 -5.55 7.21
N SER A 109 9.41 -4.54 7.42
CA SER A 109 9.73 -4.06 8.78
C SER A 109 8.50 -3.50 9.52
N LEU A 110 7.58 -2.84 8.82
CA LEU A 110 6.31 -2.39 9.40
C LEU A 110 5.39 -3.57 9.74
N CYS A 111 5.35 -4.60 8.88
CA CYS A 111 4.63 -5.84 9.16
C CYS A 111 5.25 -6.70 10.29
N GLU A 112 6.50 -6.45 10.69
CA GLU A 112 7.10 -7.04 11.89
C GLU A 112 6.66 -6.27 13.15
N ARG A 113 6.40 -4.96 13.04
CA ARG A 113 5.95 -4.10 14.14
C ARG A 113 4.45 -4.21 14.43
N HIS A 114 3.63 -4.42 13.41
CA HIS A 114 2.17 -4.48 13.49
C HIS A 114 1.65 -5.87 13.12
N THR A 115 0.54 -6.29 13.73
CA THR A 115 -0.19 -7.47 13.28
C THR A 115 -1.11 -7.06 12.13
N VAL A 116 -0.71 -7.32 10.89
CA VAL A 116 -1.46 -6.87 9.70
C VAL A 116 -2.30 -8.01 9.12
N ASN A 117 -3.62 -7.84 9.19
CA ASN A 117 -4.63 -8.69 8.56
C ASN A 117 -4.97 -8.11 7.19
N LEU A 118 -4.90 -8.95 6.16
CA LEU A 118 -4.99 -8.51 4.75
C LEU A 118 -6.36 -8.83 4.17
N HIS A 119 -6.99 -7.82 3.58
CA HIS A 119 -8.28 -7.92 2.90
C HIS A 119 -8.13 -7.40 1.48
N TRP A 120 -8.07 -8.33 0.53
CA TRP A 120 -8.19 -7.93 -0.87
C TRP A 120 -9.64 -7.57 -1.17
N VAL A 121 -9.83 -6.38 -1.74
CA VAL A 121 -11.12 -5.94 -2.26
C VAL A 121 -11.04 -5.79 -3.77
N LYS A 122 -12.18 -5.95 -4.45
CA LYS A 122 -12.22 -5.70 -5.89
C LYS A 122 -12.25 -4.18 -6.14
N GLY A 123 -11.32 -3.67 -6.95
CA GLY A 123 -11.30 -2.26 -7.36
C GLY A 123 -12.60 -1.84 -8.03
N HIS A 124 -13.01 -0.59 -7.81
CA HIS A 124 -14.27 0.01 -8.29
C HIS A 124 -15.56 -0.72 -7.88
N ALA A 125 -15.53 -1.50 -6.79
CA ALA A 125 -16.72 -2.09 -6.18
C ALA A 125 -17.39 -1.13 -5.17
N SER A 126 -18.46 -1.58 -4.52
CA SER A 126 -19.29 -0.85 -3.56
C SER A 126 -18.60 -0.42 -2.25
N ASN A 127 -17.27 -0.42 -2.16
CA ASN A 127 -16.56 0.04 -0.97
C ASN A 127 -16.26 1.55 -1.09
N PRO A 128 -17.00 2.41 -0.36
CA PRO A 128 -16.83 3.86 -0.44
C PRO A 128 -15.44 4.33 0.02
N TYR A 129 -14.77 3.60 0.91
CA TYR A 129 -13.46 3.99 1.42
C TYR A 129 -12.32 3.71 0.43
N ASN A 130 -12.39 2.60 -0.31
CA ASN A 130 -11.46 2.37 -1.42
C ASN A 130 -11.67 3.38 -2.55
N ASN A 131 -12.92 3.62 -2.95
CA ASN A 131 -13.22 4.63 -3.96
C ASN A 131 -12.71 6.02 -3.54
N ARG A 132 -12.80 6.34 -2.24
CA ARG A 132 -12.22 7.57 -1.70
C ARG A 132 -10.68 7.58 -1.77
N CYS A 133 -10.02 6.44 -1.56
CA CYS A 133 -8.57 6.33 -1.74
C CYS A 133 -8.15 6.52 -3.21
N ASP A 134 -8.90 5.95 -4.16
CA ASP A 134 -8.71 6.16 -5.61
C ASP A 134 -8.82 7.65 -5.96
N GLU A 135 -9.88 8.32 -5.49
CA GLU A 135 -10.06 9.76 -5.70
C GLU A 135 -8.87 10.59 -5.21
N LEU A 136 -8.35 10.27 -4.02
CA LEU A 136 -7.18 10.93 -3.45
C LEU A 136 -5.93 10.65 -4.30
N ALA A 137 -5.70 9.38 -4.67
CA ALA A 137 -4.56 8.98 -5.48
C ALA A 137 -4.57 9.66 -6.86
N VAL A 138 -5.73 9.67 -7.54
CA VAL A 138 -5.92 10.35 -8.82
C VAL A 138 -5.71 11.86 -8.68
N ALA A 139 -6.23 12.49 -7.62
CA ALA A 139 -6.04 13.91 -7.39
C ALA A 139 -4.56 14.29 -7.21
N GLU A 140 -3.79 13.49 -6.45
CA GLU A 140 -2.35 13.71 -6.28
C GLU A 140 -1.57 13.49 -7.58
N SER A 141 -1.90 12.46 -8.37
CA SER A 141 -1.24 12.20 -9.66
C SER A 141 -1.38 13.38 -10.64
N ARG A 142 -2.51 14.09 -10.61
CA ARG A 142 -2.80 15.22 -11.51
C ARG A 142 -1.97 16.46 -11.19
N LYS A 143 -1.41 16.58 -9.98
CA LYS A 143 -0.54 17.71 -9.61
C LYS A 143 0.79 17.71 -10.35
N TYR A 144 1.15 16.60 -10.98
CA TYR A 144 2.40 16.40 -11.72
C TYR A 144 2.19 16.23 -13.24
N LYS A 145 0.98 16.50 -13.73
CA LYS A 145 0.68 16.58 -15.16
C LYS A 145 0.88 17.99 -15.67
#